data_AF-A0A6A4FGH2-F1
#
_entry.id   AF-A0A6A4FGH2-F1
#
_cell.length_a   1.000
_cell.length_b   1.000
_cell.length_c   1.000
_cell.angle_alpha   90.00
_cell.angle_beta   90.00
_cell.angle_gamma   90.00
#
_symmetry.space_group_name_H-M   'P 1'
#
loop_
_entity.id
_entity.type
_entity.pdbx_description
1 polymer ?
#
loop_
_entity_poly.entity_id
_entity_poly.type
_entity_poly.pdbx_seq_one_letter_code
_entity_poly.pdbx_strand_id
1 'polypeptide(L)'
;MALLPSKFAVDYVTPRQDQAYRGTCWDFATIGFLEQSYRAHGVHKGWLQLDEYVAFSEQAYGVEILKLCTGEANSQQQKDCRVAGDEMWMNSTEGGEVPELYYLQNGLKESIFPQSVCKYYTDDGDDTLCPGLDAARAAGNPLKFELSSMTTKYEEMSVREHLVRKNQAMPLSTPIAMVTHYYPCIGEFTNDRHCQPETCTLCPGDMATTTCCIPLKGGRNGNMEGEFFSHRGMSIEDGHAMLLVGYNDAFLTREGFTGGLIVKNSWADGPTQGSHSLAYWMQEVSDWEERSVCPNSYNPFNWYQCGYEGISSKNQGNETHEYNEGVEDCLSEETKLFADVNIQPLHLKCKDRELCRTDGDFTYFVRNTTDWGDRMTVMCLWEYSAELRLSREICLPPMLEVYIALTLAPIEEEVKENDTDRCGFYFI
;
A
#
# COMPACT_ATOMS: atom_id res chain seq x y z
N MET A 1 -10.09 -17.33 -30.49
CA MET A 1 -9.60 -16.71 -29.26
C MET A 1 -10.60 -17.04 -28.19
N ALA A 2 -10.21 -17.78 -27.15
CA ALA A 2 -11.07 -17.90 -25.97
C ALA A 2 -11.13 -16.51 -25.33
N LEU A 3 -12.34 -16.05 -25.00
CA LEU A 3 -12.50 -14.81 -24.26
C LEU A 3 -11.89 -15.03 -22.87
N LEU A 4 -10.98 -14.17 -22.43
CA LEU A 4 -10.50 -14.19 -21.05
C LEU A 4 -11.66 -13.83 -20.10
N PRO A 5 -11.69 -14.35 -18.87
CA PRO A 5 -12.66 -13.90 -17.88
C PRO A 5 -12.44 -12.41 -17.57
N SER A 6 -13.48 -11.69 -17.16
CA SER A 6 -13.39 -10.26 -16.83
C SER A 6 -12.64 -9.97 -15.51
N LYS A 7 -12.45 -10.99 -14.68
CA LYS A 7 -11.61 -10.96 -13.50
C LYS A 7 -11.02 -12.34 -13.27
N PHE A 8 -9.80 -12.40 -12.73
CA PHE A 8 -9.11 -13.64 -12.43
C PHE A 8 -8.08 -13.39 -11.33
N ALA A 9 -7.96 -14.33 -10.40
CA ALA A 9 -6.86 -14.37 -9.46
C ALA A 9 -6.35 -15.81 -9.35
N VAL A 10 -5.05 -15.95 -9.12
CA VAL A 10 -4.42 -17.26 -8.90
C VAL A 10 -4.71 -17.76 -7.50
N ASP A 11 -4.91 -19.06 -7.37
CA ASP A 11 -5.08 -19.70 -6.08
C ASP A 11 -3.75 -19.77 -5.30
N TYR A 12 -3.86 -20.04 -3.99
CA TYR A 12 -2.72 -20.42 -3.13
C TYR A 12 -1.63 -19.35 -2.98
N VAL A 13 -1.98 -18.06 -3.14
CA VAL A 13 -1.07 -16.97 -2.78
C VAL A 13 -0.82 -16.99 -1.26
N THR A 14 0.44 -16.91 -0.86
CA THR A 14 0.85 -16.86 0.56
C THR A 14 0.65 -15.47 1.17
N PRO A 15 0.56 -15.37 2.51
CA PRO A 15 0.53 -14.11 3.26
C PRO A 15 1.56 -13.06 2.85
N ARG A 16 1.26 -11.78 3.06
CA ARG A 16 2.20 -10.69 2.78
C ARG A 16 3.43 -10.80 3.67
N GLN A 17 4.55 -10.30 3.15
CA GLN A 17 5.77 -10.10 3.91
C GLN A 17 6.13 -8.60 3.92
N ASP A 18 7.20 -8.22 4.61
CA ASP A 18 7.65 -6.84 4.74
C ASP A 18 9.16 -6.75 4.51
N GLN A 19 9.55 -6.03 3.47
CA GLN A 19 10.95 -5.74 3.14
C GLN A 19 11.55 -4.62 4.01
N ALA A 20 10.73 -3.97 4.85
CA ALA A 20 11.11 -2.82 5.65
C ALA A 20 11.74 -1.71 4.77
N TYR A 21 12.88 -1.16 5.20
CA TYR A 21 13.56 -0.07 4.50
C TYR A 21 14.64 -0.52 3.51
N ARG A 22 14.72 -1.83 3.23
CA ARG A 22 15.76 -2.42 2.37
C ARG A 22 15.31 -2.51 0.92
N GLY A 23 16.22 -2.32 -0.03
CA GLY A 23 16.02 -2.43 -1.48
C GLY A 23 15.89 -3.85 -2.01
N THR A 24 15.16 -4.72 -1.30
CA THR A 24 15.10 -6.17 -1.50
C THR A 24 13.85 -6.65 -2.23
N CYS A 25 12.99 -5.76 -2.73
CA CYS A 25 11.72 -6.12 -3.40
C CYS A 25 11.82 -7.27 -4.43
N TRP A 26 12.94 -7.38 -5.13
CA TRP A 26 13.23 -8.43 -6.11
C TRP A 26 13.30 -9.84 -5.50
N ASP A 27 13.80 -9.98 -4.27
CA ASP A 27 13.85 -11.25 -3.55
C ASP A 27 12.44 -11.65 -3.10
N PHE A 28 11.65 -10.73 -2.53
CA PHE A 28 10.27 -10.94 -2.12
C PHE A 28 9.37 -11.33 -3.30
N ALA A 29 9.52 -10.67 -4.45
CA ALA A 29 8.77 -11.03 -5.66
C ALA A 29 9.15 -12.44 -6.15
N THR A 30 10.43 -12.80 -6.08
CA THR A 30 10.93 -14.11 -6.48
C THR A 30 10.48 -15.21 -5.52
N ILE A 31 10.60 -14.98 -4.22
CA ILE A 31 10.16 -15.91 -3.19
C ILE A 31 8.64 -16.08 -3.23
N GLY A 32 7.87 -15.01 -3.35
CA GLY A 32 6.41 -15.09 -3.49
C GLY A 32 5.97 -15.94 -4.69
N PHE A 33 6.68 -15.87 -5.82
CA PHE A 33 6.47 -16.74 -6.97
C PHE A 33 6.74 -18.22 -6.66
N LEU A 34 7.87 -18.51 -6.00
CA LEU A 34 8.25 -19.87 -5.60
C LEU A 34 7.29 -20.46 -4.56
N GLU A 35 6.88 -19.66 -3.58
CA GLU A 35 5.93 -20.05 -2.53
C GLU A 35 4.56 -20.40 -3.10
N GLN A 36 4.01 -19.56 -3.99
CA GLN A 36 2.71 -19.81 -4.62
C GLN A 36 2.76 -21.11 -5.45
N SER A 37 3.83 -21.30 -6.22
CA SER A 37 4.06 -22.52 -6.99
C SER A 37 4.19 -23.77 -6.10
N TYR A 38 4.95 -23.66 -5.01
CA TYR A 38 5.15 -24.74 -4.05
C TYR A 38 3.84 -25.11 -3.34
N ARG A 39 3.07 -24.13 -2.87
CA ARG A 39 1.79 -24.37 -2.21
C ARG A 39 0.78 -25.02 -3.15
N ALA A 40 0.65 -24.51 -4.38
CA ALA A 40 -0.21 -25.12 -5.39
C ALA A 40 0.17 -26.59 -5.66
N HIS A 41 1.47 -26.88 -5.78
CA HIS A 41 1.96 -28.24 -5.96
C HIS A 41 1.70 -29.12 -4.72
N GLY A 42 1.99 -28.61 -3.53
CA GLY A 42 1.84 -29.31 -2.25
C GLY A 42 0.39 -29.69 -1.98
N VAL A 43 -0.56 -28.78 -2.20
CA VAL A 43 -2.00 -29.07 -2.11
C VAL A 43 -2.41 -30.14 -3.13
N HIS A 44 -1.98 -30.01 -4.40
CA HIS A 44 -2.31 -30.99 -5.44
C HIS A 44 -1.76 -32.40 -5.14
N LYS A 45 -0.60 -32.49 -4.47
CA LYS A 45 0.00 -33.75 -4.04
C LYS A 45 -0.53 -34.28 -2.70
N GLY A 46 -1.33 -33.49 -1.98
CA GLY A 46 -1.82 -33.82 -0.63
C GLY A 46 -0.73 -33.73 0.44
N TRP A 47 0.32 -32.94 0.22
CA TRP A 47 1.37 -32.64 1.21
C TRP A 47 0.96 -31.52 2.17
N LEU A 48 0.11 -30.60 1.70
CA LEU A 48 -0.40 -29.46 2.44
C LEU A 48 -1.93 -29.47 2.38
N GLN A 49 -2.57 -29.06 3.47
CA GLN A 49 -3.99 -28.69 3.47
C GLN A 49 -4.22 -27.36 2.74
N LEU A 50 -5.49 -27.02 2.48
CA LEU A 50 -5.86 -25.77 1.79
C LEU A 50 -5.44 -24.51 2.57
N ASP A 51 -5.45 -24.58 3.89
CA ASP A 51 -5.09 -23.54 4.85
C ASP A 51 -3.62 -23.62 5.31
N GLU A 52 -2.84 -24.55 4.77
CA GLU A 52 -1.41 -24.69 5.09
C GLU A 52 -0.53 -24.08 3.99
N TYR A 53 0.61 -23.53 4.41
CA TYR A 53 1.67 -23.05 3.54
C TYR A 53 3.03 -23.19 4.22
N VAL A 54 4.10 -23.10 3.43
CA VAL A 54 5.48 -23.03 3.92
C VAL A 54 6.02 -21.66 3.51
N ALA A 55 6.36 -20.84 4.49
CA ALA A 55 7.04 -19.57 4.24
C ALA A 55 8.52 -19.85 3.93
N PHE A 56 9.00 -19.37 2.80
CA PHE A 56 10.39 -19.39 2.41
C PHE A 56 11.12 -18.17 2.97
N SER A 57 12.45 -18.23 2.96
CA SER A 57 13.31 -17.19 3.51
C SER A 57 13.92 -16.35 2.41
N GLU A 58 13.44 -15.12 2.28
CA GLU A 58 14.03 -14.06 1.46
C GLU A 58 15.49 -13.82 1.85
N GLN A 59 15.77 -13.74 3.15
CA GLN A 59 17.13 -13.55 3.64
C GLN A 59 18.08 -14.68 3.21
N ALA A 60 17.67 -15.95 3.35
CA ALA A 60 18.51 -17.06 2.91
C ALA A 60 18.73 -17.03 1.39
N TYR A 61 17.70 -16.68 0.62
CA TYR A 61 17.79 -16.54 -0.82
C TYR A 61 18.76 -15.42 -1.22
N GLY A 62 18.63 -14.22 -0.62
CA GLY A 62 19.56 -13.11 -0.81
C GLY A 62 21.01 -13.50 -0.53
N VAL A 63 21.27 -14.19 0.59
CA VAL A 63 22.62 -14.69 0.93
C VAL A 63 23.17 -15.66 -0.12
N GLU A 64 22.32 -16.55 -0.65
CA GLU A 64 22.72 -17.51 -1.70
C GLU A 64 23.02 -16.79 -3.03
N ILE A 65 22.23 -15.78 -3.39
CA ILE A 65 22.48 -14.92 -4.56
C ILE A 65 23.82 -14.19 -4.39
N LEU A 66 24.03 -13.50 -3.27
CA LEU A 66 25.28 -12.78 -3.00
C LEU A 66 26.49 -13.69 -3.11
N LYS A 67 26.41 -14.92 -2.58
CA LYS A 67 27.49 -15.91 -2.68
C LYS A 67 27.81 -16.28 -4.14
N LEU A 68 26.80 -16.40 -4.99
CA LEU A 68 27.00 -16.68 -6.43
C LEU A 68 27.57 -15.46 -7.17
N CYS A 69 27.08 -14.25 -6.83
CA CYS A 69 27.46 -13.00 -7.48
C CYS A 69 28.84 -12.47 -7.05
N THR A 70 29.28 -12.77 -5.83
CA THR A 70 30.60 -12.38 -5.30
C THR A 70 31.67 -13.46 -5.48
N GLY A 71 31.34 -14.55 -6.18
CA GLY A 71 32.24 -15.67 -6.46
C GLY A 71 33.43 -15.30 -7.36
N GLU A 72 34.03 -16.33 -8.00
CA GLU A 72 35.23 -16.15 -8.82
C GLU A 72 35.07 -15.03 -9.87
N ALA A 73 36.08 -14.16 -9.92
CA ALA A 73 36.12 -13.06 -10.87
C ALA A 73 36.03 -13.58 -12.32
N ASN A 74 35.06 -13.07 -13.07
CA ASN A 74 34.72 -13.43 -14.45
C ASN A 74 34.04 -14.80 -14.65
N SER A 75 33.59 -15.47 -13.58
CA SER A 75 32.65 -16.59 -13.68
C SER A 75 31.37 -16.18 -14.42
N GLN A 76 30.64 -17.15 -14.98
CA GLN A 76 29.39 -16.86 -15.67
C GLN A 76 28.37 -16.26 -14.70
N GLN A 77 28.26 -16.82 -13.49
CA GLN A 77 27.37 -16.34 -12.43
C GLN A 77 27.66 -14.89 -12.07
N GLN A 78 28.93 -14.53 -11.85
CA GLN A 78 29.28 -13.14 -11.58
C GLN A 78 28.92 -12.21 -12.75
N LYS A 79 29.06 -12.66 -14.00
CA LYS A 79 28.67 -11.84 -15.16
C LYS A 79 27.16 -11.64 -15.23
N ASP A 80 26.40 -12.66 -14.87
CA ASP A 80 24.94 -12.62 -14.90
C ASP A 80 24.38 -11.63 -13.85
N CYS A 81 25.06 -11.43 -12.72
CA CYS A 81 24.67 -10.43 -11.69
C CYS A 81 25.19 -9.01 -11.94
N ARG A 82 25.88 -8.73 -13.07
CA ARG A 82 26.40 -7.38 -13.37
C ARG A 82 25.37 -6.57 -14.15
N VAL A 83 24.23 -6.32 -13.52
CA VAL A 83 23.20 -5.41 -14.02
C VAL A 83 23.48 -3.99 -13.50
N ALA A 84 23.22 -2.99 -14.33
CA ALA A 84 23.46 -1.60 -13.95
C ALA A 84 22.37 -1.12 -12.99
N GLY A 85 22.77 -0.63 -11.81
CA GLY A 85 21.85 -0.21 -10.74
C GLY A 85 21.87 -1.15 -9.53
N ASP A 86 22.30 -2.40 -9.74
CA ASP A 86 22.29 -3.43 -8.70
C ASP A 86 23.58 -3.45 -7.89
N GLU A 87 23.48 -3.81 -6.60
CA GLU A 87 24.62 -3.90 -5.70
C GLU A 87 25.01 -5.34 -5.29
N MET A 88 24.37 -6.37 -5.87
CA MET A 88 24.63 -7.78 -5.53
C MET A 88 26.08 -8.21 -5.78
N TRP A 89 26.71 -7.69 -6.84
CA TRP A 89 28.13 -7.93 -7.13
C TRP A 89 29.07 -7.16 -6.17
N MET A 90 28.54 -6.22 -5.38
CA MET A 90 29.20 -5.49 -4.31
C MET A 90 28.89 -6.06 -2.91
N ASN A 91 28.31 -7.26 -2.82
CA ASN A 91 27.96 -7.93 -1.57
C ASN A 91 26.88 -7.19 -0.75
N SER A 92 25.90 -6.61 -1.44
CA SER A 92 24.75 -5.90 -0.89
C SER A 92 23.48 -6.41 -1.57
N THR A 93 22.36 -6.57 -0.86
CA THR A 93 21.08 -6.95 -1.48
C THR A 93 20.26 -5.73 -1.94
N GLU A 94 20.80 -4.52 -1.78
CA GLU A 94 20.23 -3.29 -2.30
C GLU A 94 20.26 -3.32 -3.83
N GLY A 95 19.08 -3.37 -4.44
CA GLY A 95 18.94 -3.45 -5.89
C GLY A 95 19.25 -4.85 -6.43
N GLY A 96 18.27 -5.41 -7.15
CA GLY A 96 18.39 -6.69 -7.81
C GLY A 96 17.23 -7.02 -8.72
N GLU A 97 17.31 -8.17 -9.37
CA GLU A 97 16.50 -8.48 -10.54
C GLU A 97 15.88 -9.88 -10.45
N VAL A 98 14.57 -9.98 -10.60
CA VAL A 98 13.84 -11.27 -10.60
C VAL A 98 14.42 -12.28 -11.61
N PRO A 99 14.81 -11.90 -12.85
CA PRO A 99 15.42 -12.83 -13.81
C PRO A 99 16.65 -13.60 -13.31
N GLU A 100 17.31 -13.16 -12.24
CA GLU A 100 18.44 -13.86 -11.65
C GLU A 100 18.11 -15.29 -11.23
N LEU A 101 16.88 -15.55 -10.78
CA LEU A 101 16.45 -16.91 -10.46
C LEU A 101 16.68 -17.87 -11.64
N TYR A 102 16.44 -17.39 -12.87
CA TYR A 102 16.64 -18.19 -14.09
C TYR A 102 18.11 -18.30 -14.47
N TYR A 103 18.88 -17.21 -14.43
CA TYR A 103 20.30 -17.23 -14.82
C TYR A 103 21.15 -18.03 -13.84
N LEU A 104 20.83 -17.96 -12.55
CA LEU A 104 21.54 -18.61 -11.46
C LEU A 104 20.92 -19.96 -11.05
N GLN A 105 19.89 -20.44 -11.76
CA GLN A 105 19.11 -21.65 -11.41
C GLN A 105 19.96 -22.87 -11.04
N ASN A 106 21.10 -23.07 -11.71
CA ASN A 106 21.97 -24.22 -11.46
C ASN A 106 22.64 -24.16 -10.08
N GLY A 107 22.94 -22.95 -9.59
CA GLY A 107 23.48 -22.73 -8.24
C GLY A 107 22.39 -22.59 -7.18
N LEU A 108 21.15 -22.29 -7.59
CA LEU A 108 20.03 -22.02 -6.67
C LEU A 108 19.08 -23.20 -6.46
N LYS A 109 19.14 -24.24 -7.31
CA LYS A 109 18.18 -25.36 -7.33
C LYS A 109 17.87 -25.98 -5.96
N GLU A 110 18.85 -26.01 -5.05
CA GLU A 110 18.74 -26.60 -3.71
C GLU A 110 18.97 -25.54 -2.60
N SER A 111 18.80 -24.26 -2.94
CA SER A 111 19.20 -23.11 -2.14
C SER A 111 17.99 -22.26 -1.69
N ILE A 112 16.79 -22.82 -1.72
CA ILE A 112 15.57 -22.22 -1.15
C ILE A 112 15.29 -22.85 0.20
N PHE A 113 15.24 -22.05 1.26
CA PHE A 113 15.10 -22.53 2.63
C PHE A 113 13.84 -21.96 3.27
N PRO A 114 13.22 -22.68 4.23
CA PRO A 114 12.09 -22.13 4.98
C PRO A 114 12.55 -21.02 5.93
N GLN A 115 11.64 -20.11 6.28
CA GLN A 115 11.90 -18.99 7.20
C GLN A 115 12.40 -19.45 8.58
N SER A 116 12.10 -20.69 8.99
CA SER A 116 12.62 -21.29 10.23
C SER A 116 14.15 -21.49 10.25
N VAL A 117 14.79 -21.54 9.07
CA VAL A 117 16.26 -21.59 8.95
C VAL A 117 16.86 -20.20 9.12
N CYS A 118 16.18 -19.18 8.62
CA CYS A 118 16.70 -17.83 8.53
C CYS A 118 15.54 -16.83 8.48
N LYS A 119 15.40 -16.06 9.55
CA LYS A 119 14.43 -14.97 9.58
C LYS A 119 14.95 -13.80 8.73
N TYR A 120 14.02 -12.99 8.24
CA TYR A 120 14.36 -11.76 7.57
C TYR A 120 14.91 -10.73 8.57
N TYR A 121 15.99 -10.05 8.20
CA TYR A 121 16.58 -8.96 8.96
C TYR A 121 16.16 -7.65 8.29
N THR A 122 15.58 -6.73 9.07
CA THR A 122 15.02 -5.47 8.56
C THR A 122 16.04 -4.34 8.49
N ASP A 123 17.19 -4.51 9.15
CA ASP A 123 18.22 -3.48 9.26
C ASP A 123 19.24 -3.59 8.12
N ASP A 124 19.70 -2.44 7.61
CA ASP A 124 20.71 -2.37 6.57
C ASP A 124 22.05 -2.95 7.03
N GLY A 125 22.78 -3.59 6.13
CA GLY A 125 24.10 -4.18 6.39
C GLY A 125 24.07 -5.62 6.92
N ASP A 126 22.89 -6.15 7.20
CA ASP A 126 22.68 -7.55 7.58
C ASP A 126 22.51 -8.49 6.37
N ASP A 127 22.86 -8.03 5.16
CA ASP A 127 22.69 -8.71 3.87
C ASP A 127 23.27 -10.13 3.81
N THR A 128 24.34 -10.39 4.56
CA THR A 128 25.03 -11.69 4.58
C THR A 128 24.68 -12.57 5.77
N LEU A 129 23.83 -12.09 6.69
CA LEU A 129 23.53 -12.79 7.93
C LEU A 129 22.49 -13.89 7.71
N CYS A 130 22.91 -15.13 7.96
CA CYS A 130 22.00 -16.27 7.99
C CYS A 130 22.57 -17.44 8.81
N PRO A 131 22.56 -17.37 10.15
CA PRO A 131 23.27 -18.34 11.00
C PRO A 131 22.83 -19.80 10.82
N GLY A 132 21.56 -20.04 10.48
CA GLY A 132 21.03 -21.40 10.28
C GLY A 132 21.39 -22.03 8.93
N LEU A 133 21.92 -21.25 7.97
CA LEU A 133 22.08 -21.68 6.58
C LEU A 133 23.05 -22.85 6.43
N ASP A 134 24.23 -22.77 7.05
CA ASP A 134 25.26 -23.81 6.90
C ASP A 134 24.84 -25.13 7.54
N ALA A 135 24.14 -25.07 8.68
CA ALA A 135 23.57 -26.25 9.31
C ALA A 135 22.48 -26.89 8.43
N ALA A 136 21.61 -26.07 7.83
CA ALA A 136 20.56 -26.54 6.92
C ALA A 136 21.14 -27.18 5.64
N ARG A 137 22.19 -26.58 5.05
CA ARG A 137 22.92 -27.16 3.92
C ARG A 137 23.54 -28.52 4.29
N ALA A 138 24.21 -28.60 5.45
CA ALA A 138 24.85 -29.83 5.92
C ALA A 138 23.85 -30.95 6.21
N ALA A 139 22.65 -30.60 6.70
CA ALA A 139 21.56 -31.55 6.96
C ALA A 139 20.88 -32.07 5.68
N GLY A 140 21.08 -31.40 4.54
CA GLY A 140 20.45 -31.71 3.27
C GLY A 140 19.09 -31.02 3.15
N ASN A 141 19.03 -29.99 2.30
CA ASN A 141 17.79 -29.27 2.02
C ASN A 141 16.83 -30.12 1.17
N PRO A 142 15.64 -30.46 1.67
CA PRO A 142 14.66 -31.24 0.89
C PRO A 142 13.95 -30.40 -0.18
N LEU A 143 13.97 -29.06 -0.06
CA LEU A 143 13.31 -28.17 -1.02
C LEU A 143 14.14 -28.06 -2.29
N LYS A 144 13.48 -28.27 -3.43
CA LYS A 144 14.07 -28.14 -4.76
C LYS A 144 13.06 -27.51 -5.71
N PHE A 145 13.55 -26.68 -6.61
CA PHE A 145 12.73 -26.15 -7.70
C PHE A 145 13.35 -26.50 -9.07
N GLU A 146 12.53 -26.46 -10.11
CA GLU A 146 12.99 -26.58 -11.49
C GLU A 146 12.30 -25.52 -12.34
N LEU A 147 13.09 -24.79 -13.13
CA LEU A 147 12.57 -23.82 -14.09
C LEU A 147 12.69 -24.37 -15.50
N SER A 148 11.57 -24.43 -16.22
CA SER A 148 11.58 -24.90 -17.62
C SER A 148 12.00 -23.83 -18.60
N SER A 149 11.64 -22.58 -18.35
CA SER A 149 11.80 -21.45 -19.26
C SER A 149 11.48 -20.13 -18.56
N MET A 150 12.08 -19.03 -19.03
CA MET A 150 11.68 -17.67 -18.67
C MET A 150 11.05 -16.98 -19.88
N THR A 151 9.98 -16.20 -19.67
CA THR A 151 9.32 -15.41 -20.71
C THR A 151 8.86 -14.09 -20.13
N THR A 152 9.24 -12.99 -20.76
CA THR A 152 8.81 -11.64 -20.36
C THR A 152 7.61 -11.19 -21.18
N LYS A 153 6.66 -10.52 -20.52
CA LYS A 153 5.46 -9.95 -21.12
C LYS A 153 5.42 -8.46 -20.79
N TYR A 154 5.04 -7.65 -21.78
CA TYR A 154 4.95 -6.18 -21.64
C TYR A 154 3.54 -5.67 -21.91
N GLU A 155 2.78 -6.35 -22.77
CA GLU A 155 1.42 -5.96 -23.16
C GLU A 155 0.39 -6.54 -22.18
N GLU A 156 -0.51 -5.71 -21.66
CA GLU A 156 -1.57 -6.08 -20.69
C GLU A 156 -2.33 -7.35 -21.09
N MET A 157 -2.81 -7.43 -22.32
CA MET A 157 -3.55 -8.60 -22.81
C MET A 157 -2.71 -9.89 -22.79
N SER A 158 -1.41 -9.78 -23.08
CA SER A 158 -0.49 -10.92 -23.08
C SER A 158 -0.12 -11.35 -21.65
N VAL A 159 -0.07 -10.40 -20.72
CA VAL A 159 0.10 -10.64 -19.29
C VAL A 159 -1.11 -11.40 -18.77
N ARG A 160 -2.34 -10.90 -19.02
CA ARG A 160 -3.58 -11.54 -18.58
C ARG A 160 -3.76 -12.94 -19.17
N GLU A 161 -3.54 -13.09 -20.47
CA GLU A 161 -3.59 -14.41 -21.12
C GLU A 161 -2.62 -15.39 -20.45
N HIS A 162 -1.39 -14.95 -20.15
CA HIS A 162 -0.39 -15.80 -19.50
C HIS A 162 -0.80 -16.19 -18.09
N LEU A 163 -1.28 -15.22 -17.30
CA LEU A 163 -1.73 -15.43 -15.93
C LEU A 163 -2.85 -16.47 -15.86
N VAL A 164 -3.88 -16.32 -16.70
CA VAL A 164 -5.02 -17.26 -16.79
C VAL A 164 -4.57 -18.63 -17.29
N ARG A 165 -3.77 -18.66 -18.36
CA ARG A 165 -3.36 -19.92 -18.99
C ARG A 165 -2.44 -20.75 -18.09
N LYS A 166 -1.59 -20.09 -17.29
CA LYS A 166 -0.67 -20.76 -16.38
C LYS A 166 -1.28 -21.04 -15.02
N ASN A 167 -2.28 -20.26 -14.60
CA ASN A 167 -2.81 -20.24 -13.24
C ASN A 167 -1.68 -20.20 -12.21
N GLN A 168 -0.74 -19.28 -12.41
CA GLN A 168 0.48 -19.16 -11.63
C GLN A 168 0.81 -17.69 -11.49
N ALA A 169 1.16 -17.27 -10.27
CA ALA A 169 1.59 -15.90 -10.03
C ALA A 169 2.82 -15.57 -10.90
N MET A 170 3.03 -14.28 -11.18
CA MET A 170 4.17 -13.83 -11.98
C MET A 170 4.83 -12.64 -11.30
N PRO A 171 6.16 -12.60 -11.19
CA PRO A 171 6.81 -11.37 -10.76
C PRO A 171 6.54 -10.24 -11.76
N LEU A 172 6.30 -9.04 -11.24
CA LEU A 172 6.08 -7.81 -11.99
C LEU A 172 7.13 -6.78 -11.57
N SER A 173 7.96 -6.36 -12.51
CA SER A 173 8.84 -5.21 -12.33
C SER A 173 8.16 -3.96 -12.87
N THR A 174 8.08 -2.91 -12.08
CA THR A 174 7.49 -1.61 -12.45
C THR A 174 8.34 -0.47 -11.92
N PRO A 175 8.44 0.67 -12.63
CA PRO A 175 8.97 1.87 -12.00
C PRO A 175 8.02 2.34 -10.88
N ILE A 176 8.59 2.83 -9.79
CA ILE A 176 7.91 3.72 -8.84
C ILE A 176 8.09 5.14 -9.36
N ALA A 177 7.05 5.96 -9.20
CA ALA A 177 7.09 7.34 -9.62
C ALA A 177 6.88 8.29 -8.44
N MET A 178 7.68 9.34 -8.43
CA MET A 178 7.33 10.55 -7.71
C MET A 178 6.26 11.31 -8.49
N VAL A 179 5.36 11.96 -7.77
CA VAL A 179 4.24 12.73 -8.28
C VAL A 179 4.42 14.18 -7.85
N THR A 180 4.40 15.08 -8.84
CA THR A 180 4.18 16.50 -8.59
C THR A 180 2.68 16.78 -8.62
N HIS A 181 2.13 17.14 -7.47
CA HIS A 181 0.75 17.65 -7.35
C HIS A 181 0.73 19.17 -7.56
N TYR A 182 -0.45 19.70 -7.86
CA TYR A 182 -0.71 21.10 -8.15
C TYR A 182 -1.86 21.56 -7.26
N TYR A 183 -1.53 22.41 -6.30
CA TYR A 183 -2.53 23.02 -5.43
C TYR A 183 -3.25 24.13 -6.19
N PRO A 184 -4.56 24.01 -6.49
CA PRO A 184 -5.27 25.04 -7.24
C PRO A 184 -5.57 26.25 -6.36
N CYS A 185 -5.26 27.44 -6.88
CA CYS A 185 -5.65 28.71 -6.27
C CYS A 185 -7.13 28.99 -6.57
N ILE A 186 -8.01 28.50 -5.69
CA ILE A 186 -9.48 28.66 -5.75
C ILE A 186 -10.03 29.11 -4.40
N GLY A 187 -11.27 29.63 -4.40
CA GLY A 187 -11.96 30.03 -3.17
C GLY A 187 -11.21 31.11 -2.38
N GLU A 188 -11.16 30.99 -1.05
CA GLU A 188 -10.43 31.94 -0.19
C GLU A 188 -8.92 31.90 -0.39
N PHE A 189 -8.39 30.77 -0.88
CA PHE A 189 -6.96 30.56 -1.08
C PHE A 189 -6.39 31.39 -2.23
N THR A 190 -7.23 31.98 -3.10
CA THR A 190 -6.76 32.92 -4.13
C THR A 190 -6.03 34.13 -3.57
N ASN A 191 -6.28 34.48 -2.30
CA ASN A 191 -5.65 35.61 -1.64
C ASN A 191 -4.29 35.26 -0.99
N ASP A 192 -3.88 33.98 -1.01
CA ASP A 192 -2.59 33.57 -0.50
C ASP A 192 -1.45 34.21 -1.33
N ARG A 193 -0.34 34.53 -0.67
CA ARG A 193 0.84 35.12 -1.33
C ARG A 193 1.46 34.20 -2.38
N HIS A 194 1.28 32.89 -2.25
CA HIS A 194 1.78 31.89 -3.18
C HIS A 194 0.84 31.70 -4.38
N CYS A 195 -0.37 32.26 -4.32
CA CYS A 195 -1.35 32.32 -5.39
C CYS A 195 -1.27 33.61 -6.22
N GLN A 196 -0.17 34.34 -6.12
CA GLN A 196 0.06 35.53 -6.93
C GLN A 196 0.72 35.14 -8.27
N PRO A 197 0.51 35.89 -9.36
CA PRO A 197 1.05 35.57 -10.67
C PRO A 197 2.58 35.40 -10.72
N GLU A 198 3.30 36.02 -9.79
CA GLU A 198 4.75 35.95 -9.68
C GLU A 198 5.25 34.66 -8.99
N THR A 199 4.38 33.97 -8.25
CA THR A 199 4.73 32.84 -7.37
C THR A 199 4.09 31.52 -7.78
N CYS A 200 2.96 31.55 -8.49
CA CYS A 200 2.32 30.34 -9.00
C CYS A 200 2.75 29.98 -10.44
N THR A 201 2.36 28.79 -10.88
CA THR A 201 2.54 28.33 -12.27
C THR A 201 1.19 28.11 -12.95
N LEU A 202 1.22 27.92 -14.27
CA LEU A 202 0.02 27.57 -15.01
C LEU A 202 -0.49 26.20 -14.56
N CYS A 203 -1.77 26.15 -14.18
CA CYS A 203 -2.41 24.89 -13.86
C CYS A 203 -2.42 23.96 -15.07
N PRO A 204 -2.29 22.64 -14.85
CA PRO A 204 -2.46 21.64 -15.89
C PRO A 204 -3.85 21.72 -16.56
N GLY A 205 -3.91 21.33 -17.84
CA GLY A 205 -5.10 21.57 -18.68
C GLY A 205 -6.35 20.77 -18.29
N ASP A 206 -6.20 19.71 -17.51
CA ASP A 206 -7.27 18.93 -16.89
C ASP A 206 -7.81 19.56 -15.59
N MET A 207 -7.20 20.64 -15.10
CA MET A 207 -7.70 21.46 -14.00
C MET A 207 -8.34 22.75 -14.51
N ALA A 208 -9.61 22.68 -14.86
CA ALA A 208 -10.33 23.82 -15.44
C ALA A 208 -10.75 24.89 -14.40
N THR A 209 -10.52 24.67 -13.11
CA THR A 209 -11.06 25.52 -12.04
C THR A 209 -10.28 26.82 -11.83
N THR A 210 -8.99 26.88 -12.19
CA THR A 210 -8.15 28.08 -12.07
C THR A 210 -6.94 27.99 -13.02
N THR A 211 -6.31 29.12 -13.31
CA THR A 211 -5.09 29.18 -14.14
C THR A 211 -3.81 29.23 -13.32
N CYS A 212 -3.89 29.40 -12.00
CA CYS A 212 -2.77 29.61 -11.09
C CYS A 212 -2.71 28.47 -10.07
N CYS A 213 -1.62 27.71 -10.08
CA CYS A 213 -1.41 26.53 -9.22
C CYS A 213 -0.03 26.56 -8.57
N ILE A 214 0.09 25.98 -7.36
CA ILE A 214 1.36 25.83 -6.65
C ILE A 214 1.83 24.37 -6.78
N PRO A 215 3.03 24.10 -7.35
CA PRO A 215 3.52 22.74 -7.50
C PRO A 215 4.06 22.19 -6.17
N LEU A 216 3.55 21.04 -5.75
CA LEU A 216 3.99 20.26 -4.60
C LEU A 216 4.71 19.00 -5.09
N LYS A 217 6.04 18.99 -4.95
CA LYS A 217 6.88 17.87 -5.41
C LYS A 217 7.07 16.82 -4.30
N GLY A 218 7.36 15.58 -4.71
CA GLY A 218 7.80 14.51 -3.81
C GLY A 218 6.69 13.62 -3.25
N GLY A 219 5.47 13.67 -3.81
CA GLY A 219 4.46 12.65 -3.53
C GLY A 219 4.86 11.30 -4.14
N ARG A 220 4.43 10.18 -3.56
CA ARG A 220 4.58 8.84 -4.17
C ARG A 220 3.32 8.48 -4.97
N ASN A 221 3.45 7.63 -5.99
CA ASN A 221 2.33 7.24 -6.86
C ASN A 221 1.45 6.09 -6.30
N GLY A 222 1.23 6.06 -4.98
CA GLY A 222 0.32 5.13 -4.31
C GLY A 222 -0.53 5.85 -3.26
N ASN A 223 -1.80 5.48 -3.12
CA ASN A 223 -2.70 6.02 -2.08
C ASN A 223 -2.79 5.06 -0.86
N MET A 224 -3.46 5.48 0.21
CA MET A 224 -3.58 4.67 1.43
C MET A 224 -4.58 3.50 1.29
N GLU A 225 -5.26 3.35 0.15
CA GLU A 225 -6.03 2.13 -0.18
C GLU A 225 -5.16 1.08 -0.89
N GLY A 226 -3.88 1.35 -1.14
CA GLY A 226 -3.04 0.44 -1.91
C GLY A 226 -3.34 0.44 -3.40
N GLU A 227 -3.82 1.55 -3.96
CA GLU A 227 -3.90 1.76 -5.40
C GLU A 227 -2.67 2.52 -5.89
N PHE A 228 -1.94 1.92 -6.83
CA PHE A 228 -0.99 2.65 -7.67
C PHE A 228 -1.78 3.40 -8.74
N PHE A 229 -1.40 4.65 -8.97
CA PHE A 229 -2.17 5.51 -9.86
C PHE A 229 -1.30 6.20 -10.90
N SER A 230 -1.93 6.53 -12.03
CA SER A 230 -1.34 7.38 -13.05
C SER A 230 -1.63 8.85 -12.76
N HIS A 231 -0.62 9.70 -12.94
CA HIS A 231 -0.70 11.13 -12.78
C HIS A 231 0.20 11.85 -13.80
N ARG A 232 -0.28 12.96 -14.37
CA ARG A 232 0.45 13.74 -15.38
C ARG A 232 1.80 14.29 -14.91
N GLY A 233 1.93 14.52 -13.60
CA GLY A 233 3.13 15.01 -12.94
C GLY A 233 4.09 13.91 -12.48
N MET A 234 3.93 12.67 -12.97
CA MET A 234 4.81 11.55 -12.64
C MET A 234 6.21 11.72 -13.22
N SER A 235 7.21 11.41 -12.42
CA SER A 235 8.60 11.20 -12.83
C SER A 235 9.12 9.92 -12.20
N ILE A 236 9.89 9.13 -12.95
CA ILE A 236 10.49 7.90 -12.42
C ILE A 236 11.38 8.25 -11.23
N GLU A 237 11.15 7.56 -10.12
CA GLU A 237 11.98 7.61 -8.90
C GLU A 237 12.98 6.46 -8.92
N ASP A 238 12.46 5.23 -8.99
CA ASP A 238 13.23 4.00 -8.93
C ASP A 238 12.47 2.82 -9.55
N GLY A 239 13.04 1.61 -9.51
CA GLY A 239 12.38 0.34 -9.83
C GLY A 239 11.77 -0.34 -8.59
N HIS A 240 10.75 -1.17 -8.81
CA HIS A 240 10.15 -2.01 -7.78
C HIS A 240 9.66 -3.33 -8.35
N ALA A 241 9.80 -4.40 -7.58
CA ALA A 241 9.33 -5.72 -7.94
C ALA A 241 8.21 -6.16 -6.98
N MET A 242 7.12 -6.64 -7.55
CA MET A 242 5.96 -7.17 -6.84
C MET A 242 5.55 -8.51 -7.43
N LEU A 243 4.57 -9.18 -6.83
CA LEU A 243 4.02 -10.41 -7.36
C LEU A 243 2.64 -10.15 -7.97
N LEU A 244 2.50 -10.25 -9.29
CA LEU A 244 1.22 -10.22 -9.99
C LEU A 244 0.43 -11.51 -9.72
N VAL A 245 -0.75 -11.34 -9.15
CA VAL A 245 -1.62 -12.44 -8.70
C VAL A 245 -2.99 -12.43 -9.35
N GLY A 246 -3.42 -11.32 -9.93
CA GLY A 246 -4.75 -11.24 -10.53
C GLY A 246 -4.98 -10.02 -11.41
N TYR A 247 -6.21 -9.87 -11.88
CA TYR A 247 -6.74 -8.66 -12.50
C TYR A 247 -8.26 -8.61 -12.32
N ASN A 248 -8.81 -7.41 -12.41
CA ASN A 248 -10.26 -7.18 -12.44
C ASN A 248 -10.57 -6.03 -13.37
N ASP A 249 -11.30 -6.28 -14.46
CA ASP A 249 -11.67 -5.28 -15.48
C ASP A 249 -12.78 -4.31 -15.02
N ALA A 250 -13.50 -4.65 -13.94
CA ALA A 250 -14.67 -3.90 -13.46
C ALA A 250 -14.41 -3.12 -12.17
N PHE A 251 -13.23 -3.25 -11.57
CA PHE A 251 -12.88 -2.49 -10.38
C PHE A 251 -12.71 -1.01 -10.74
N LEU A 252 -13.40 -0.13 -10.01
CA LEU A 252 -13.30 1.32 -10.16
C LEU A 252 -12.43 1.85 -9.03
N THR A 253 -11.25 2.36 -9.38
CA THR A 253 -10.35 2.98 -8.40
C THR A 253 -10.92 4.29 -7.88
N ARG A 254 -10.41 4.77 -6.75
CA ARG A 254 -10.81 6.08 -6.19
C ARG A 254 -10.58 7.24 -7.15
N GLU A 255 -9.64 7.07 -8.06
CA GLU A 255 -9.25 8.04 -9.08
C GLU A 255 -10.11 7.96 -10.35
N GLY A 256 -11.10 7.07 -10.38
CA GLY A 256 -12.02 6.93 -11.50
C GLY A 256 -11.47 6.09 -12.67
N PHE A 257 -10.36 5.38 -12.49
CA PHE A 257 -9.89 4.41 -13.47
C PHE A 257 -10.63 3.09 -13.30
N THR A 258 -11.00 2.47 -14.41
CA THR A 258 -11.70 1.17 -14.40
C THR A 258 -10.81 0.10 -14.99
N GLY A 259 -10.64 -0.99 -14.26
CA GLY A 259 -9.79 -2.09 -14.66
C GLY A 259 -8.34 -1.92 -14.23
N GLY A 260 -7.66 -3.04 -13.97
CA GLY A 260 -6.26 -3.04 -13.56
C GLY A 260 -5.77 -4.42 -13.15
N LEU A 261 -4.53 -4.47 -12.68
CA LEU A 261 -3.87 -5.67 -12.20
C LEU A 261 -3.85 -5.69 -10.67
N ILE A 262 -3.86 -6.89 -10.10
CA ILE A 262 -3.80 -7.11 -8.65
C ILE A 262 -2.44 -7.69 -8.32
N VAL A 263 -1.70 -7.02 -7.45
CA VAL A 263 -0.34 -7.39 -7.05
C VAL A 263 -0.26 -7.61 -5.55
N LYS A 264 0.50 -8.60 -5.12
CA LYS A 264 0.95 -8.74 -3.72
C LYS A 264 2.23 -7.92 -3.57
N ASN A 265 2.22 -6.99 -2.62
CA ASN A 265 3.33 -6.09 -2.34
C ASN A 265 4.09 -6.53 -1.08
N SER A 266 5.31 -6.04 -0.91
CA SER A 266 6.22 -6.35 0.20
C SER A 266 6.41 -5.17 1.15
N TRP A 267 5.42 -4.28 1.23
CA TRP A 267 5.43 -3.14 2.16
C TRP A 267 4.47 -3.36 3.32
N ALA A 268 4.90 -3.01 4.53
CA ALA A 268 4.03 -3.02 5.69
C ALA A 268 2.88 -2.01 5.59
N ASP A 269 1.69 -2.48 5.96
CA ASP A 269 0.59 -1.58 6.31
C ASP A 269 0.95 -0.81 7.58
N GLY A 270 0.42 0.41 7.71
CA GLY A 270 0.71 1.27 8.85
C GLY A 270 0.08 2.66 8.76
N PRO A 271 0.60 3.65 9.50
CA PRO A 271 -0.01 4.97 9.62
C PRO A 271 -0.14 5.77 8.33
N THR A 272 0.65 5.45 7.31
CA THR A 272 0.70 6.17 6.02
C THR A 272 0.49 5.26 4.83
N GLN A 273 0.08 4.01 5.06
CA GLN A 273 0.05 2.97 4.06
C GLN A 273 -1.01 1.92 4.42
N GLY A 274 -1.86 1.57 3.47
CA GLY A 274 -2.83 0.51 3.62
C GLY A 274 -2.82 -0.41 2.42
N SER A 275 -3.50 -1.53 2.58
CA SER A 275 -3.69 -2.53 1.54
C SER A 275 -5.02 -3.24 1.78
N HIS A 276 -5.38 -4.10 0.84
CA HIS A 276 -6.62 -4.84 0.91
C HIS A 276 -6.40 -6.33 0.72
N SER A 277 -7.46 -7.09 0.98
CA SER A 277 -7.52 -8.49 0.65
C SER A 277 -7.67 -8.71 -0.85
N LEU A 278 -7.22 -9.87 -1.32
CA LEU A 278 -7.45 -10.29 -2.71
C LEU A 278 -8.95 -10.35 -3.04
N ALA A 279 -9.79 -10.72 -2.07
CA ALA A 279 -11.24 -10.80 -2.22
C ALA A 279 -11.88 -9.42 -2.47
N TYR A 280 -11.35 -8.35 -1.86
CA TYR A 280 -11.80 -6.98 -2.09
C TYR A 280 -11.53 -6.52 -3.52
N TRP A 281 -10.29 -6.69 -4.01
CA TRP A 281 -9.94 -6.35 -5.39
C TRP A 281 -10.71 -7.19 -6.42
N MET A 282 -11.06 -8.42 -6.04
CA MET A 282 -11.92 -9.29 -6.84
C MET A 282 -13.41 -8.95 -6.71
N GLN A 283 -13.81 -7.97 -5.90
CA GLN A 283 -15.21 -7.60 -5.63
C GLN A 283 -16.05 -8.82 -5.17
N GLU A 284 -15.50 -9.61 -4.25
CA GLU A 284 -16.13 -10.80 -3.66
C GLU A 284 -16.66 -10.55 -2.24
N VAL A 285 -16.23 -9.46 -1.63
CA VAL A 285 -16.65 -8.99 -0.31
C VAL A 285 -17.13 -7.54 -0.40
N SER A 286 -18.03 -7.16 0.50
CA SER A 286 -18.45 -5.78 0.71
C SER A 286 -17.39 -4.97 1.46
N ASP A 287 -17.46 -3.63 1.40
CA ASP A 287 -16.58 -2.73 2.15
C ASP A 287 -16.67 -2.97 3.68
N TRP A 288 -17.84 -3.41 4.17
CA TRP A 288 -18.00 -3.77 5.58
C TRP A 288 -17.26 -5.07 5.93
N GLU A 289 -17.39 -6.11 5.09
CA GLU A 289 -16.65 -7.37 5.28
C GLU A 289 -15.14 -7.14 5.13
N GLU A 290 -14.72 -6.31 4.18
CA GLU A 290 -13.31 -5.97 4.00
C GLU A 290 -12.74 -5.26 5.23
N ARG A 291 -13.46 -4.29 5.82
CA ARG A 291 -13.01 -3.63 7.06
C ARG A 291 -12.89 -4.59 8.26
N SER A 292 -13.51 -5.76 8.22
CA SER A 292 -13.29 -6.80 9.23
C SER A 292 -11.98 -7.59 9.06
N VAL A 293 -11.33 -7.44 7.90
CA VAL A 293 -10.09 -8.14 7.51
C VAL A 293 -8.94 -7.16 7.37
N CYS A 294 -9.13 -6.10 6.59
CA CYS A 294 -8.19 -5.00 6.37
C CYS A 294 -8.88 -3.67 6.76
N PRO A 295 -8.97 -3.35 8.07
CA PRO A 295 -9.64 -2.14 8.55
C PRO A 295 -9.06 -0.84 7.98
N ASN A 296 -7.77 -0.81 7.68
CA ASN A 296 -7.04 0.39 7.25
C ASN A 296 -7.36 1.60 8.17
N SER A 297 -7.29 1.38 9.49
CA SER A 297 -7.77 2.34 10.52
C SER A 297 -7.16 3.73 10.41
N TYR A 298 -5.93 3.84 9.90
CA TYR A 298 -5.25 5.14 9.73
C TYR A 298 -5.67 5.90 8.47
N ASN A 299 -6.39 5.25 7.54
CA ASN A 299 -6.88 5.91 6.34
C ASN A 299 -7.97 6.94 6.72
N PRO A 300 -7.77 8.24 6.43
CA PRO A 300 -8.74 9.30 6.73
C PRO A 300 -10.13 9.09 6.16
N PHE A 301 -10.26 8.34 5.06
CA PHE A 301 -11.55 8.04 4.45
C PHE A 301 -12.26 6.84 5.08
N ASN A 302 -11.59 6.09 5.94
CA ASN A 302 -12.20 5.02 6.74
C ASN A 302 -12.68 5.50 8.11
N TRP A 303 -12.41 6.76 8.48
CA TRP A 303 -12.93 7.35 9.72
C TRP A 303 -14.43 7.61 9.64
N TYR A 304 -15.12 7.43 10.76
CA TYR A 304 -16.56 7.60 10.85
C TYR A 304 -16.92 9.08 10.78
N GLN A 305 -17.83 9.45 9.88
CA GLN A 305 -18.33 10.82 9.75
C GLN A 305 -19.62 11.00 10.55
N CYS A 306 -19.71 12.06 11.34
CA CYS A 306 -20.85 12.35 12.21
C CYS A 306 -21.18 13.85 12.27
N GLY A 307 -22.39 14.18 12.70
CA GLY A 307 -22.84 15.57 12.80
C GLY A 307 -23.01 16.24 11.43
N TYR A 308 -23.44 15.47 10.41
CA TYR A 308 -23.71 15.96 9.06
C TYR A 308 -25.03 16.73 8.96
N GLU A 309 -25.87 16.74 10.00
CA GLU A 309 -27.05 17.61 10.06
C GLU A 309 -26.62 19.08 10.12
N GLY A 310 -26.44 19.67 8.94
CA GLY A 310 -26.45 21.10 8.74
C GLY A 310 -27.87 21.63 8.89
N ILE A 311 -28.05 22.61 9.78
CA ILE A 311 -28.87 23.81 9.60
C ILE A 311 -30.00 23.62 8.57
N SER A 312 -31.05 22.86 8.92
CA SER A 312 -32.28 22.84 8.13
C SER A 312 -33.54 22.55 8.94
N SER A 313 -33.69 23.23 10.07
CA SER A 313 -35.02 23.57 10.60
C SER A 313 -35.04 25.00 11.13
N LYS A 314 -35.65 25.88 10.34
CA LYS A 314 -36.14 27.24 10.65
C LYS A 314 -36.08 27.67 12.13
N ASN A 315 -35.65 28.91 12.37
CA ASN A 315 -36.40 29.92 13.15
C ASN A 315 -35.86 31.33 12.83
N GLN A 316 -36.56 32.10 11.99
CA GLN A 316 -37.25 33.29 12.49
C GLN A 316 -37.35 33.35 14.03
N GLY A 317 -36.55 34.22 14.65
CA GLY A 317 -36.83 34.81 15.96
C GLY A 317 -36.08 34.18 17.14
N ASN A 318 -35.19 35.00 17.72
CA ASN A 318 -34.53 34.84 19.02
C ASN A 318 -33.58 33.64 19.16
N GLU A 319 -32.37 33.78 18.62
CA GLU A 319 -31.24 32.89 18.91
C GLU A 319 -30.59 33.27 20.25
N THR A 320 -30.87 32.47 21.28
CA THR A 320 -29.85 32.13 22.27
C THR A 320 -29.04 30.99 21.68
N HIS A 321 -27.81 31.24 21.22
CA HIS A 321 -26.91 30.17 20.75
C HIS A 321 -26.67 29.19 21.89
N GLU A 322 -27.27 28.00 21.81
CA GLU A 322 -26.93 26.91 22.70
C GLU A 322 -25.57 26.32 22.31
N TYR A 323 -24.78 26.05 23.33
CA TYR A 323 -23.44 25.50 23.22
C TYR A 323 -23.53 24.02 22.77
N ASN A 324 -22.83 23.62 21.69
CA ASN A 324 -22.73 22.25 21.10
C ASN A 324 -23.65 21.85 19.92
N GLU A 325 -24.45 22.74 19.33
CA GLU A 325 -25.27 22.36 18.16
C GLU A 325 -24.41 21.71 17.04
N GLY A 326 -24.62 20.41 16.78
CA GLY A 326 -23.94 19.62 15.73
C GLY A 326 -22.95 18.55 16.20
N VAL A 327 -22.23 18.75 17.32
CA VAL A 327 -21.27 17.73 17.82
C VAL A 327 -21.95 16.65 18.69
N GLU A 328 -23.15 16.92 19.21
CA GLU A 328 -23.87 16.00 20.10
C GLU A 328 -24.12 14.63 19.46
N ASP A 329 -24.38 14.60 18.15
CA ASP A 329 -24.52 13.37 17.38
C ASP A 329 -23.26 12.50 17.48
N CYS A 330 -22.08 13.11 17.35
CA CYS A 330 -20.78 12.43 17.48
C CYS A 330 -20.53 11.90 18.90
N LEU A 331 -21.11 12.55 19.91
CA LEU A 331 -20.95 12.17 21.31
C LEU A 331 -21.95 11.10 21.77
N SER A 332 -22.99 10.85 20.98
CA SER A 332 -24.05 9.90 21.31
C SER A 332 -23.55 8.46 21.40
N GLU A 333 -24.13 7.68 22.30
CA GLU A 333 -23.83 6.25 22.42
C GLU A 333 -24.26 5.47 21.16
N GLU A 334 -25.27 5.96 20.45
CA GLU A 334 -25.72 5.39 19.18
C GLU A 334 -24.64 5.52 18.10
N THR A 335 -24.07 6.71 17.91
CA THR A 335 -22.97 6.92 16.94
C THR A 335 -21.74 6.10 17.30
N LYS A 336 -21.36 6.02 18.59
CA LYS A 336 -20.26 5.17 19.04
C LYS A 336 -20.48 3.71 18.67
N LEU A 337 -21.70 3.20 18.91
CA LEU A 337 -22.06 1.82 18.54
C LEU A 337 -22.02 1.63 17.03
N PHE A 338 -22.54 2.57 16.24
CA PHE A 338 -22.49 2.48 14.79
C PHE A 338 -21.06 2.51 14.25
N ALA A 339 -20.19 3.35 14.78
CA ALA A 339 -18.78 3.42 14.39
C ALA A 339 -18.07 2.09 14.67
N ASP A 340 -18.24 1.52 15.87
CA ASP A 340 -17.63 0.23 16.22
C ASP A 340 -18.15 -0.93 15.36
N VAL A 341 -19.48 -1.00 15.14
CA VAL A 341 -20.10 -2.02 14.27
C VAL A 341 -19.63 -1.86 12.82
N ASN A 342 -19.38 -0.64 12.34
CA ASN A 342 -18.83 -0.39 11.01
C ASN A 342 -17.31 -0.54 10.93
N ILE A 343 -16.64 -0.78 12.07
CA ILE A 343 -15.18 -0.93 12.15
C ILE A 343 -14.48 0.35 11.65
N GLN A 344 -14.99 1.49 12.10
CA GLN A 344 -14.47 2.81 11.73
C GLN A 344 -14.07 3.56 12.99
N PRO A 345 -12.85 4.12 13.04
CA PRO A 345 -12.49 5.05 14.10
C PRO A 345 -13.39 6.27 14.12
N LEU A 346 -13.87 6.64 15.30
CA LEU A 346 -14.69 7.81 15.56
C LEU A 346 -13.89 8.93 16.22
N HIS A 347 -13.03 8.58 17.17
CA HIS A 347 -12.29 9.53 17.98
C HIS A 347 -10.86 9.70 17.44
N LEU A 348 -10.51 10.93 17.10
CA LEU A 348 -9.20 11.28 16.56
C LEU A 348 -8.41 12.19 17.51
N LYS A 349 -7.09 12.09 17.44
CA LYS A 349 -6.13 12.97 18.11
C LYS A 349 -5.25 13.67 17.09
N CYS A 350 -4.98 14.93 17.36
CA CYS A 350 -4.05 15.74 16.58
C CYS A 350 -2.60 15.37 16.92
N LYS A 351 -1.77 15.25 15.88
CA LYS A 351 -0.32 15.04 15.96
C LYS A 351 0.48 16.28 15.56
N ASP A 352 -0.15 17.24 14.90
CA ASP A 352 0.49 18.44 14.37
C ASP A 352 0.02 19.73 15.06
N ARG A 353 0.92 20.33 15.86
CA ARG A 353 0.68 21.57 16.61
C ARG A 353 0.45 22.80 15.75
N GLU A 354 0.88 22.78 14.50
CA GLU A 354 0.70 23.91 13.58
C GLU A 354 -0.73 23.98 13.04
N LEU A 355 -1.43 22.84 13.00
CA LEU A 355 -2.76 22.71 12.40
C LEU A 355 -3.87 22.52 13.43
N CYS A 356 -3.58 21.85 14.55
CA CYS A 356 -4.57 21.57 15.59
C CYS A 356 -3.93 21.45 16.99
N ARG A 357 -4.77 21.35 18.03
CA ARG A 357 -4.31 21.25 19.42
C ARG A 357 -3.89 19.81 19.73
N THR A 358 -2.63 19.63 20.08
CA THR A 358 -2.08 18.30 20.46
C THR A 358 -2.08 18.05 21.97
N ASP A 359 -2.30 19.09 22.77
CA ASP A 359 -2.25 19.06 24.23
C ASP A 359 -3.65 19.22 24.84
N GLY A 360 -3.83 18.71 26.07
CA GLY A 360 -5.11 18.74 26.76
C GLY A 360 -6.04 17.58 26.36
N ASP A 361 -7.33 17.76 26.60
CA ASP A 361 -8.37 16.74 26.44
C ASP A 361 -9.05 16.77 25.05
N PHE A 362 -8.52 17.56 24.12
CA PHE A 362 -9.14 17.76 22.81
C PHE A 362 -9.26 16.47 22.02
N THR A 363 -10.45 16.21 21.49
CA THR A 363 -10.79 15.07 20.64
C THR A 363 -11.43 15.59 19.37
N TYR A 364 -11.10 14.97 18.25
CA TYR A 364 -11.52 15.39 16.93
C TYR A 364 -12.47 14.35 16.32
N PHE A 365 -13.53 14.83 15.67
CA PHE A 365 -14.50 13.99 14.95
C PHE A 365 -14.62 14.48 13.51
N VAL A 366 -14.65 13.57 12.54
CA VAL A 366 -14.83 13.94 11.13
C VAL A 366 -16.26 14.40 10.92
N ARG A 367 -16.42 15.62 10.40
CA ARG A 367 -17.74 16.15 10.01
C ARG A 367 -18.04 15.85 8.55
N ASN A 368 -17.13 16.25 7.67
CA ASN A 368 -17.24 16.01 6.23
C ASN A 368 -15.89 16.18 5.53
N THR A 369 -15.82 15.67 4.32
CA THR A 369 -14.70 15.82 3.39
C THR A 369 -15.17 16.44 2.09
N THR A 370 -14.40 17.36 1.52
CA THR A 370 -14.71 18.00 0.23
C THR A 370 -13.49 17.88 -0.69
N ASP A 371 -13.71 17.47 -1.93
CA ASP A 371 -12.64 17.45 -2.95
C ASP A 371 -12.20 18.88 -3.29
N TRP A 372 -10.88 19.08 -3.35
CA TRP A 372 -10.25 20.35 -3.71
C TRP A 372 -9.56 20.31 -5.08
N GLY A 373 -9.43 19.12 -5.68
CA GLY A 373 -8.68 18.88 -6.91
C GLY A 373 -7.26 18.37 -6.67
N ASP A 374 -6.72 17.69 -7.69
CA ASP A 374 -5.43 16.96 -7.61
C ASP A 374 -5.29 16.00 -6.45
N ARG A 375 -6.42 15.40 -6.02
CA ARG A 375 -6.51 14.44 -4.91
C ARG A 375 -6.35 15.08 -3.54
N MET A 376 -6.30 16.42 -3.49
CA MET A 376 -6.33 17.14 -2.22
C MET A 376 -7.75 17.17 -1.69
N THR A 377 -7.87 16.96 -0.39
CA THR A 377 -9.14 16.96 0.33
C THR A 377 -9.11 18.02 1.41
N VAL A 378 -10.21 18.77 1.53
CA VAL A 378 -10.50 19.56 2.72
C VAL A 378 -11.29 18.68 3.68
N MET A 379 -10.72 18.41 4.85
CA MET A 379 -11.39 17.69 5.92
C MET A 379 -11.80 18.67 7.02
N CYS A 380 -13.10 18.79 7.26
CA CYS A 380 -13.63 19.57 8.37
C CYS A 380 -13.99 18.66 9.54
N LEU A 381 -13.69 19.13 10.74
CA LEU A 381 -13.71 18.37 11.97
C LEU A 381 -14.42 19.17 13.07
N TRP A 382 -15.05 18.44 13.99
CA TRP A 382 -15.39 18.98 15.29
C TRP A 382 -14.18 18.85 16.22
N GLU A 383 -13.66 19.97 16.73
CA GLU A 383 -12.72 19.99 17.84
C GLU A 383 -13.51 20.10 19.15
N TYR A 384 -13.42 19.10 20.03
CA TYR A 384 -14.20 19.00 21.25
C TYR A 384 -13.32 18.84 22.49
N SER A 385 -13.62 19.59 23.55
CA SER A 385 -13.04 19.42 24.90
C SER A 385 -14.15 19.18 25.91
N ALA A 386 -14.07 18.04 26.59
CA ALA A 386 -15.00 17.64 27.65
C ALA A 386 -14.77 18.44 28.94
N GLU A 387 -13.51 18.72 29.26
CA GLU A 387 -13.10 19.47 30.45
C GLU A 387 -13.51 20.93 30.36
N LEU A 388 -13.19 21.59 29.24
CA LEU A 388 -13.52 22.99 29.03
C LEU A 388 -14.99 23.18 28.68
N ARG A 389 -15.68 22.09 28.30
CA ARG A 389 -16.98 22.15 27.66
C ARG A 389 -16.93 23.22 26.57
N LEU A 390 -16.07 22.98 25.58
CA LEU A 390 -16.09 23.73 24.33
C LEU A 390 -16.10 22.79 23.11
N SER A 391 -16.84 23.17 22.07
CA SER A 391 -16.78 22.57 20.75
C SER A 391 -16.64 23.69 19.71
N ARG A 392 -15.86 23.43 18.66
CA ARG A 392 -15.79 24.31 17.49
C ARG A 392 -15.55 23.51 16.22
N GLU A 393 -16.02 24.06 15.12
CA GLU A 393 -15.66 23.56 13.80
C GLU A 393 -14.28 24.07 13.40
N ILE A 394 -13.45 23.19 12.85
CA ILE A 394 -12.21 23.55 12.18
C ILE A 394 -12.15 22.82 10.83
N CYS A 395 -11.49 23.40 9.85
CA CYS A 395 -11.17 22.71 8.60
C CYS A 395 -9.66 22.71 8.41
N LEU A 396 -9.11 21.55 8.08
CA LEU A 396 -7.72 21.45 7.64
C LEU A 396 -7.56 22.18 6.31
N PRO A 397 -6.37 22.72 6.00
CA PRO A 397 -6.09 23.14 4.64
C PRO A 397 -6.23 21.94 3.69
N PRO A 398 -6.51 22.19 2.40
CA PRO A 398 -6.46 21.15 1.38
C PRO A 398 -5.13 20.38 1.43
N MET A 399 -5.22 19.07 1.64
CA MET A 399 -4.06 18.20 1.82
C MET A 399 -4.29 16.86 1.15
N LEU A 400 -3.21 16.18 0.76
CA LEU A 400 -3.29 14.78 0.35
C LEU A 400 -3.71 13.92 1.55
N GLU A 401 -4.37 12.81 1.25
CA GLU A 401 -4.80 11.79 2.22
C GLU A 401 -3.71 11.44 3.24
N VAL A 402 -2.49 11.12 2.78
CA VAL A 402 -1.36 10.79 3.65
C VAL A 402 -0.99 11.92 4.61
N TYR A 403 -1.13 13.18 4.21
CA TYR A 403 -0.83 14.30 5.08
C TYR A 403 -1.94 14.51 6.13
N ILE A 404 -3.19 14.23 5.79
CA ILE A 404 -4.28 14.19 6.79
C ILE A 404 -3.99 13.11 7.84
N ALA A 405 -3.55 11.92 7.39
CA ALA A 405 -3.15 10.82 8.29
C ALA A 405 -1.87 11.13 9.10
N LEU A 406 -1.03 12.07 8.66
CA LEU A 406 0.10 12.58 9.45
C LEU A 406 -0.31 13.66 10.44
N THR A 407 -1.35 14.45 10.15
CA THR A 407 -1.90 15.50 11.02
C THR A 407 -2.80 14.94 12.13
N LEU A 408 -3.64 13.95 11.82
CA LEU A 408 -4.59 13.32 12.74
C LEU A 408 -4.39 11.80 12.74
N ALA A 409 -4.71 11.16 13.86
CA ALA A 409 -4.80 9.71 13.94
C ALA A 409 -5.94 9.28 14.87
N PRO A 410 -6.51 8.08 14.66
CA PRO A 410 -7.36 7.44 15.66
C PRO A 410 -6.69 7.38 17.04
N ILE A 411 -7.51 7.38 18.08
CA ILE A 411 -7.05 6.92 19.41
C ILE A 411 -6.64 5.44 19.34
N GLU A 412 -5.66 5.05 20.14
CA GLU A 412 -5.04 3.71 20.10
C GLU A 412 -6.08 2.60 20.29
N GLU A 413 -7.10 2.84 21.11
CA GLU A 413 -8.17 1.88 21.40
C GLU A 413 -9.08 1.58 20.20
N GLU A 414 -9.12 2.46 19.20
CA GLU A 414 -9.93 2.29 17.99
C GLU A 414 -9.11 1.83 16.78
N VAL A 415 -7.78 1.75 16.91
CA VAL A 415 -6.92 1.21 15.86
C VAL A 415 -7.07 -0.31 15.82
N LYS A 416 -7.58 -0.82 14.70
CA LYS A 416 -7.56 -2.25 14.37
C LYS A 416 -6.49 -2.52 13.30
N GLU A 417 -5.65 -3.51 13.54
CA GLU A 417 -4.60 -3.94 12.60
C GLU A 417 -5.20 -4.73 11.43
N ASN A 418 -4.57 -4.61 10.27
CA ASN A 418 -4.86 -5.45 9.11
C ASN A 418 -4.39 -6.88 9.36
N ASP A 419 -5.20 -7.86 8.96
CA ASP A 419 -4.83 -9.28 8.98
C ASP A 419 -3.68 -9.55 8.00
N THR A 420 -2.48 -9.82 8.52
CA THR A 420 -1.27 -10.05 7.71
C THR A 420 -1.38 -11.26 6.79
N ASP A 421 -2.26 -12.22 7.10
CA ASP A 421 -2.44 -13.42 6.28
C ASP A 421 -3.36 -13.19 5.08
N ARG A 422 -4.16 -12.10 5.12
CA ARG A 422 -5.22 -11.85 4.14
C ARG A 422 -5.06 -10.53 3.39
N CYS A 423 -4.41 -9.53 4.00
CA CYS A 423 -4.12 -8.23 3.41
C CYS A 423 -2.77 -8.23 2.65
N GLY A 424 -2.35 -7.07 2.16
CA GLY A 424 -1.08 -6.88 1.42
C GLY A 424 -1.21 -6.89 -0.09
N PHE A 425 -2.43 -6.86 -0.61
CA PHE A 425 -2.69 -6.76 -2.03
C PHE A 425 -2.98 -5.31 -2.42
N TYR A 426 -2.49 -4.94 -3.59
CA TYR A 426 -2.54 -3.61 -4.19
C TYR A 426 -3.14 -3.73 -5.58
N PHE A 427 -3.63 -2.60 -6.10
CA PHE A 427 -4.16 -2.46 -7.45
C PHE A 427 -3.26 -1.55 -8.28
N ILE A 428 -2.96 -1.91 -9.54
CA ILE A 428 -2.10 -1.11 -10.45
C ILE A 428 -2.68 -0.98 -11.85
#